data_AF-A0A2B4RXY0-F1
#
_entry.id   AF-A0A2B4RXY0-F1
#
_cell.length_a   1.000
_cell.length_b   1.000
_cell.length_c   1.000
_cell.angle_alpha   90.00
_cell.angle_beta   90.00
_cell.angle_gamma   90.00
#
_symmetry.space_group_name_H-M   'P 1'
#
loop_
_entity.id
_entity.type
_entity.pdbx_description
1 polymer ?
#
loop_
_entity_poly.entity_id
_entity_poly.type
_entity_poly.pdbx_seq_one_letter_code
_entity_poly.pdbx_strand_id
1 'polypeptide(L)'
;MESQFVSQENARRNQDRYPLAAGTVLKSTYMDDSIDSVENDDEGVELYRQLKELWGVAGMQAKKWISNSPKVIEAIPSEQRATEIMINSGQDLITKTLGISWKSTEDVFTVTTSPVSPEFQRTKRNVLRKVATIFDPLGFVFPYVIVAKILPQELWMRGYDWHDEVPDEIAKQIGTWFEQLKSLHEVTIPRCLRSPEPAKSKHIVTFVYASQQAYTATAYICCGYDNDTTTSRLIAAKSKVAPLNSMTVPRLELMDLGTAQKQSNTSKEWRLDPKRFSSWTRLVGVHARVRRVLQNMHNRDNRNESMELLPEELKDAEGKMVRLAQRNAFCDEYTALSSGKPIPKKSQLIMLNPCIDDDGVIRSDGRLKFAGFRPYDTRFPIILPRGD
;
A
#
# COMPACT_ATOMS: atom_id res chain seq x y z
N MET A 1 13.32 13.66 -16.89
CA MET A 1 14.24 12.93 -15.98
C MET A 1 15.29 13.88 -15.41
N GLU A 2 15.89 14.76 -16.23
CA GLU A 2 16.83 15.80 -15.75
C GLU A 2 16.17 16.87 -14.85
N SER A 3 14.95 17.30 -15.15
CA SER A 3 14.23 18.30 -14.33
C SER A 3 14.03 17.85 -12.87
N GLN A 4 13.58 16.61 -12.67
CA GLN A 4 13.38 16.04 -11.33
C GLN A 4 14.70 15.90 -10.55
N PHE A 5 15.80 15.56 -11.24
CA PHE A 5 17.13 15.50 -10.63
C PHE A 5 17.58 16.88 -10.13
N VAL A 6 17.39 17.93 -10.94
CA VAL A 6 17.73 19.31 -10.57
C VAL A 6 16.93 19.76 -9.34
N SER A 7 15.62 19.50 -9.31
CA SER A 7 14.77 19.82 -8.16
C SER A 7 15.21 19.11 -6.88
N GLN A 8 15.53 17.81 -6.98
CA GLN A 8 15.99 17.03 -5.82
C GLN A 8 17.38 17.46 -5.34
N GLU A 9 18.28 17.81 -6.25
CA GLU A 9 19.61 18.31 -5.89
C GLU A 9 19.55 19.69 -5.24
N ASN A 10 18.70 20.58 -5.74
CA ASN A 10 18.43 21.87 -5.11
C ASN A 10 17.88 21.69 -3.67
N ALA A 11 16.96 20.74 -3.48
CA ALA A 11 16.44 20.39 -2.16
C ALA A 11 17.54 19.88 -1.20
N ARG A 12 18.44 18.99 -1.65
CA ARG A 12 19.55 18.50 -0.83
C ARG A 12 20.51 19.60 -0.41
N ARG A 13 20.87 20.50 -1.33
CA ARG A 13 21.83 21.59 -1.07
C ARG A 13 21.31 22.64 -0.09
N ASN A 14 20.00 22.83 -0.04
CA ASN A 14 19.37 23.83 0.82
C ASN A 14 18.60 23.20 2.00
N GLN A 15 18.83 21.92 2.30
CA GLN A 15 18.09 21.19 3.33
C GLN A 15 18.23 21.81 4.73
N ASP A 16 19.41 22.36 5.05
CA ASP A 16 19.66 23.00 6.36
C ASP A 16 18.89 24.32 6.51
N ARG A 17 18.63 25.01 5.40
CA ARG A 17 17.91 26.30 5.38
C ARG A 17 16.40 26.13 5.21
N TYR A 18 15.98 25.11 4.46
CA TYR A 18 14.58 24.84 4.10
C TYR A 18 14.20 23.37 4.38
N PRO A 19 14.22 22.93 5.65
CA PRO A 19 14.07 21.51 5.99
C PRO A 19 12.70 20.93 5.61
N LEU A 20 11.61 21.68 5.76
CA LEU A 20 10.26 21.21 5.43
C LEU A 20 10.11 21.07 3.91
N ALA A 21 10.50 22.11 3.17
CA ALA A 21 10.43 22.11 1.72
C ALA A 21 11.34 21.06 1.09
N ALA A 22 12.56 20.89 1.60
CA ALA A 22 13.46 19.83 1.13
C ALA A 22 12.85 18.44 1.38
N GLY A 23 12.22 18.23 2.54
CA GLY A 23 11.47 17.01 2.84
C GLY A 23 10.38 16.72 1.80
N THR A 24 9.54 17.72 1.50
CA THR A 24 8.47 17.63 0.51
C THR A 24 8.99 17.38 -0.91
N VAL A 25 10.06 18.06 -1.34
CA VAL A 25 10.63 17.86 -2.69
C VAL A 25 11.25 16.47 -2.85
N LEU A 26 11.84 15.93 -1.78
CA LEU A 26 12.50 14.62 -1.84
C LEU A 26 11.51 13.45 -1.71
N LYS A 27 10.42 13.60 -0.96
CA LYS A 27 9.51 12.50 -0.61
C LYS A 27 8.14 12.59 -1.26
N SER A 28 7.68 13.81 -1.54
CA SER A 28 6.28 14.11 -1.81
C SER A 28 6.10 14.96 -3.09
N THR A 29 7.08 14.90 -4.00
CA THR A 29 7.04 15.59 -5.30
C THR A 29 7.17 14.59 -6.44
N TYR A 30 6.21 14.64 -7.37
CA TYR A 30 6.17 13.81 -8.56
C TYR A 30 6.17 14.70 -9.80
N MET A 31 7.24 14.61 -10.59
CA MET A 31 7.50 15.51 -11.72
C MET A 31 7.44 16.98 -11.29
N ASP A 32 6.40 17.71 -11.70
CA ASP A 32 6.24 19.14 -11.47
C ASP A 32 5.25 19.45 -10.33
N ASP A 33 4.60 18.41 -9.76
CA ASP A 33 3.58 18.56 -8.72
C ASP A 33 4.13 18.14 -7.33
N SER A 34 4.05 19.07 -6.37
CA SER A 34 4.37 18.82 -4.96
C SER A 34 3.10 18.73 -4.13
N ILE A 35 2.91 17.63 -3.39
CA ILE A 35 1.73 17.40 -2.57
C ILE A 35 2.18 16.85 -1.23
N ASP A 36 1.96 17.59 -0.14
CA ASP A 36 2.32 17.14 1.20
C ASP A 36 1.23 17.44 2.23
N SER A 37 1.40 16.95 3.44
CA SER A 37 0.50 17.20 4.57
C SER A 37 1.29 17.38 5.86
N VAL A 38 0.81 18.30 6.69
CA VAL A 38 1.41 18.68 7.97
C VAL A 38 0.38 18.59 9.08
N GLU A 39 0.83 18.60 10.33
CA GLU A 39 -0.05 18.35 11.48
C GLU A 39 -0.89 19.57 11.88
N ASN A 40 -0.42 20.78 11.57
CA ASN A 40 -1.07 22.04 11.95
C ASN A 40 -0.88 23.15 10.92
N ASP A 41 -1.71 24.20 11.03
CA ASP A 41 -1.74 25.32 10.09
C ASP A 41 -0.44 26.14 10.09
N ASP A 42 0.22 26.32 11.23
CA ASP A 42 1.44 27.12 11.33
C ASP A 42 2.60 26.46 10.58
N GLU A 43 2.75 25.15 10.74
CA GLU A 43 3.66 24.33 9.95
C GLU A 43 3.31 24.38 8.45
N GLY A 44 2.01 24.47 8.11
CA GLY A 44 1.56 24.60 6.72
C GLY A 44 1.93 25.93 6.08
N VAL A 45 1.77 27.03 6.81
CA VAL A 45 2.20 28.37 6.38
C VAL A 45 3.72 28.41 6.20
N GLU A 46 4.47 27.79 7.12
CA GLU A 46 5.92 27.72 7.04
C GLU A 46 6.40 26.85 5.87
N LEU A 47 5.76 25.70 5.65
CA LEU A 47 6.04 24.83 4.50
C LEU A 47 5.83 25.59 3.17
N TYR A 48 4.73 26.35 3.04
CA TYR A 48 4.49 27.21 1.88
C TYR A 48 5.65 28.19 1.65
N ARG A 49 6.07 28.91 2.70
CA ARG A 49 7.17 29.89 2.60
C ARG A 49 8.47 29.24 2.17
N GLN A 50 8.85 28.13 2.82
CA GLN A 50 10.08 27.42 2.49
C GLN A 50 10.05 26.87 1.07
N LEU A 51 8.93 26.32 0.60
CA LEU A 51 8.82 25.81 -0.76
C LEU A 51 8.94 26.96 -1.77
N LYS A 52 8.27 28.08 -1.53
CA LYS A 52 8.37 29.27 -2.39
C LYS A 52 9.81 29.76 -2.52
N GLU A 53 10.54 29.84 -1.41
CA GLU A 53 11.94 30.26 -1.42
C GLU A 53 12.85 29.22 -2.07
N LEU A 54 12.69 27.93 -1.73
CA LEU A 54 13.49 26.84 -2.28
C LEU A 54 13.37 26.76 -3.80
N TRP A 55 12.16 26.85 -4.35
CA TRP A 55 11.94 26.90 -5.79
C TRP A 55 12.52 28.17 -6.41
N GLY A 56 12.42 29.30 -5.70
CA GLY A 56 13.02 30.57 -6.11
C GLY A 56 14.55 30.50 -6.28
N VAL A 57 15.25 29.75 -5.42
CA VAL A 57 16.70 29.50 -5.56
C VAL A 57 17.05 28.81 -6.88
N ALA A 58 16.17 27.91 -7.36
CA ALA A 58 16.33 27.24 -8.64
C ALA A 58 15.82 28.06 -9.84
N GLY A 59 15.40 29.32 -9.63
CA GLY A 59 14.80 30.16 -10.67
C GLY A 59 13.39 29.70 -11.08
N MET A 60 12.75 28.84 -10.29
CA MET A 60 11.42 28.30 -10.55
C MET A 60 10.37 29.06 -9.75
N GLN A 61 9.19 29.24 -10.35
CA GLN A 61 8.04 29.86 -9.69
C GLN A 61 6.90 28.86 -9.57
N ALA A 62 6.68 28.34 -8.36
CA ALA A 62 5.54 27.50 -8.05
C ALA A 62 4.23 28.31 -8.16
N LYS A 63 3.23 27.72 -8.81
CA LYS A 63 1.91 28.31 -9.07
C LYS A 63 0.83 27.30 -8.69
N LYS A 64 -0.43 27.74 -8.68
CA LYS A 64 -1.61 26.90 -8.40
C LYS A 64 -1.59 26.26 -7.00
N TRP A 65 -1.23 27.06 -6.00
CA TRP A 65 -1.23 26.61 -4.61
C TRP A 65 -2.65 26.35 -4.13
N ILE A 66 -2.82 25.24 -3.43
CA ILE A 66 -4.09 24.82 -2.84
C ILE A 66 -3.85 24.29 -1.43
N SER A 67 -4.82 24.49 -0.53
CA SER A 67 -4.83 23.95 0.83
C SER A 67 -6.26 23.82 1.29
N ASN A 68 -6.52 22.86 2.19
CA ASN A 68 -7.78 22.71 2.90
C ASN A 68 -7.91 23.67 4.09
N SER A 69 -6.82 24.32 4.51
CA SER A 69 -6.81 25.25 5.64
C SER A 69 -7.00 26.70 5.17
N PRO A 70 -8.03 27.42 5.65
CA PRO A 70 -8.22 28.84 5.36
C PRO A 70 -7.01 29.70 5.78
N LYS A 71 -6.41 29.40 6.94
CA LYS A 71 -5.24 30.11 7.47
C LYS A 71 -4.02 29.99 6.55
N VAL A 72 -3.81 28.82 5.95
CA VAL A 72 -2.74 28.61 4.96
C VAL A 72 -3.04 29.36 3.66
N ILE A 73 -4.29 29.33 3.19
CA ILE A 73 -4.73 30.05 1.97
C ILE A 73 -4.55 31.58 2.11
N GLU A 74 -4.86 32.15 3.27
CA GLU A 74 -4.69 33.58 3.53
C GLU A 74 -3.24 34.05 3.39
N ALA A 75 -2.27 33.20 3.75
CA ALA A 75 -0.84 33.49 3.61
C ALA A 75 -0.34 33.48 2.16
N ILE A 76 -1.12 32.95 1.22
CA ILE A 76 -0.75 32.81 -0.20
C ILE A 76 -1.36 33.97 -1.00
N PRO A 77 -0.61 34.67 -1.87
CA PRO A 77 -1.16 35.72 -2.75
C PRO A 77 -2.27 35.21 -3.67
N SER A 78 -3.32 36.01 -3.90
CA SER A 78 -4.50 35.65 -4.71
C SER A 78 -4.14 35.13 -6.10
N GLU A 79 -3.10 35.69 -6.73
CA GLU A 79 -2.69 35.39 -8.10
C GLU A 79 -2.05 34.00 -8.23
N GLN A 80 -1.67 33.40 -7.10
CA GLN A 80 -0.97 32.12 -7.04
C GLN A 80 -1.88 30.96 -6.60
N ARG A 81 -3.11 31.25 -6.17
CA ARG A 81 -4.07 30.26 -5.64
C ARG A 81 -4.77 29.49 -6.76
N ALA A 82 -5.12 28.24 -6.49
CA ALA A 82 -6.05 27.43 -7.27
C ALA A 82 -7.24 27.00 -6.40
N THR A 83 -8.44 26.94 -7.00
CA THR A 83 -9.66 26.53 -6.30
C THR A 83 -9.84 25.01 -6.29
N GLU A 84 -9.43 24.32 -7.35
CA GLU A 84 -9.52 22.86 -7.49
C GLU A 84 -8.32 22.29 -8.23
N ILE A 85 -7.90 21.08 -7.86
CA ILE A 85 -6.88 20.30 -8.58
C ILE A 85 -7.45 18.94 -8.96
N MET A 86 -7.44 18.65 -10.27
CA MET A 86 -7.62 17.29 -10.75
C MET A 86 -6.31 16.53 -10.60
N ILE A 87 -6.33 15.37 -9.94
CA ILE A 87 -5.12 14.56 -9.61
C ILE A 87 -4.62 13.82 -10.88
N ASN A 88 -4.81 14.40 -12.07
CA ASN A 88 -4.53 13.75 -13.34
C ASN A 88 -4.33 14.74 -14.49
N SER A 89 -3.21 15.47 -14.48
CA SER A 89 -2.87 16.55 -15.44
C SER A 89 -2.31 16.05 -16.79
N GLY A 90 -2.93 15.05 -17.42
CA GLY A 90 -2.44 14.50 -18.70
C GLY A 90 -3.38 14.56 -19.92
N GLN A 91 -4.70 14.74 -19.73
CA GLN A 91 -5.70 14.68 -20.81
C GLN A 91 -6.89 15.59 -20.51
N ASP A 92 -7.48 16.17 -21.56
CA ASP A 92 -8.69 16.98 -21.49
C ASP A 92 -9.87 16.22 -20.85
N LEU A 93 -10.70 16.93 -20.09
CA LEU A 93 -11.92 16.39 -19.44
C LEU A 93 -12.85 15.65 -20.41
N ILE A 94 -12.87 16.10 -21.67
CA ILE A 94 -13.72 15.56 -22.74
C ILE A 94 -13.34 14.10 -23.09
N THR A 95 -12.07 13.72 -22.90
CA THR A 95 -11.57 12.38 -23.27
C THR A 95 -11.62 11.39 -22.09
N LYS A 96 -11.76 11.86 -20.85
CA LYS A 96 -11.79 11.02 -19.65
C LYS A 96 -13.18 10.45 -19.39
N THR A 97 -13.25 9.27 -18.79
CA THR A 97 -14.54 8.69 -18.33
C THR A 97 -14.72 8.86 -16.83
N LEU A 98 -13.65 8.65 -16.08
CA LEU A 98 -13.64 8.68 -14.64
C LEU A 98 -12.28 9.19 -14.14
N GLY A 99 -12.29 10.12 -13.19
CA GLY A 99 -11.09 10.60 -12.51
C GLY A 99 -11.37 11.00 -11.06
N ILE A 100 -10.31 11.23 -10.29
CA ILE A 100 -10.40 11.70 -8.90
C ILE A 100 -10.01 13.18 -8.86
N SER A 101 -10.86 13.99 -8.23
CA SER A 101 -10.62 15.40 -7.93
C SER A 101 -10.58 15.61 -6.42
N TRP A 102 -9.77 16.57 -5.95
CA TRP A 102 -9.75 16.97 -4.55
C TRP A 102 -10.48 18.30 -4.38
N LYS A 103 -11.54 18.29 -3.57
CA LYS A 103 -12.22 19.49 -3.07
C LYS A 103 -11.54 19.91 -1.77
N SER A 104 -10.67 20.91 -1.85
CA SER A 104 -9.86 21.32 -0.71
C SER A 104 -10.68 21.87 0.45
N THR A 105 -11.70 22.69 0.17
CA THR A 105 -12.54 23.32 1.21
C THR A 105 -13.23 22.31 2.12
N GLU A 106 -13.73 21.21 1.57
CA GLU A 106 -14.42 20.14 2.31
C GLU A 106 -13.45 19.03 2.76
N ASP A 107 -12.21 19.08 2.29
CA ASP A 107 -11.18 18.06 2.44
C ASP A 107 -11.59 16.63 2.01
N VAL A 108 -12.27 16.53 0.87
CA VAL A 108 -12.75 15.26 0.30
C VAL A 108 -12.29 15.06 -1.13
N PHE A 109 -12.02 13.80 -1.48
CA PHE A 109 -11.93 13.36 -2.85
C PHE A 109 -13.33 13.10 -3.42
N THR A 110 -13.54 13.53 -4.65
CA THR A 110 -14.77 13.30 -5.42
C THR A 110 -14.45 12.69 -6.76
N VAL A 111 -15.42 11.99 -7.33
CA VAL A 111 -15.27 11.34 -8.63
C VAL A 111 -15.80 12.25 -9.72
N THR A 112 -14.94 12.63 -10.66
CA THR A 112 -15.34 13.35 -11.87
C THR A 112 -15.74 12.35 -12.94
N THR A 113 -16.92 12.55 -13.53
CA THR A 113 -17.42 11.72 -14.62
C THR A 113 -17.76 12.56 -15.85
N SER A 114 -17.56 11.98 -17.03
CA SER A 114 -17.96 12.59 -18.29
C SER A 114 -19.13 11.81 -18.89
N PRO A 115 -20.24 12.48 -19.23
CA PRO A 115 -21.40 11.81 -19.78
C PRO A 115 -21.06 11.07 -21.08
N VAL A 116 -21.74 9.95 -21.30
CA VAL A 116 -21.60 9.17 -22.53
C VAL A 116 -22.59 9.72 -23.56
N SER A 117 -22.12 9.94 -24.79
CA SER A 117 -22.98 10.40 -25.89
C SER A 117 -24.15 9.42 -26.10
N PRO A 118 -25.38 9.90 -26.32
CA PRO A 118 -26.52 9.05 -26.69
C PRO A 118 -26.26 8.18 -27.93
N GLU A 119 -25.40 8.66 -28.83
CA GLU A 119 -25.02 7.97 -30.08
C GLU A 119 -23.87 6.95 -29.88
N PHE A 120 -23.55 6.60 -28.64
CA PHE A 120 -22.45 5.67 -28.36
C PHE A 120 -22.76 4.27 -28.90
N GLN A 121 -22.09 3.93 -30.00
CA GLN A 121 -22.12 2.58 -30.57
C GLN A 121 -21.45 1.59 -29.63
N ARG A 122 -22.23 0.61 -29.16
CA ARG A 122 -21.81 -0.42 -28.21
C ARG A 122 -21.04 -1.54 -28.92
N THR A 123 -19.91 -1.19 -29.53
CA THR A 123 -18.96 -2.16 -30.09
C THR A 123 -17.90 -2.51 -29.06
N LYS A 124 -17.30 -3.70 -29.19
CA LYS A 124 -16.18 -4.14 -28.33
C LYS A 124 -15.05 -3.11 -28.26
N ARG A 125 -14.70 -2.51 -29.42
CA ARG A 125 -13.68 -1.45 -29.52
C ARG A 125 -14.05 -0.21 -28.71
N ASN A 126 -15.28 0.28 -28.84
CA ASN A 126 -15.71 1.49 -28.16
C ASN A 126 -15.81 1.30 -26.66
N VAL A 127 -16.29 0.12 -26.21
CA VAL A 127 -16.32 -0.25 -24.79
C VAL A 127 -14.91 -0.25 -24.22
N LEU A 128 -13.97 -0.97 -24.83
CA LEU A 128 -12.56 -1.00 -24.40
C LEU A 128 -11.92 0.38 -24.37
N ARG A 129 -12.18 1.22 -25.38
CA ARG A 129 -11.71 2.61 -25.40
C ARG A 129 -12.20 3.39 -24.19
N LYS A 130 -13.47 3.23 -23.82
CA LYS A 130 -14.06 3.92 -22.67
C LYS A 130 -13.49 3.38 -21.34
N VAL A 131 -13.34 2.06 -21.21
CA VAL A 131 -12.70 1.41 -20.05
C VAL A 131 -11.27 1.91 -19.84
N ALA A 132 -10.49 2.09 -20.91
CA ALA A 132 -9.10 2.56 -20.82
C ALA A 132 -8.95 4.00 -20.29
N THR A 133 -10.02 4.79 -20.30
CA THR A 133 -10.04 6.18 -19.82
C THR A 133 -10.50 6.32 -18.36
N ILE A 134 -10.69 5.18 -17.67
CA ILE A 134 -11.03 5.14 -16.25
C ILE A 134 -9.75 5.28 -15.44
N PHE A 135 -9.70 6.29 -14.56
CA PHE A 135 -8.59 6.49 -13.66
C PHE A 135 -9.02 6.41 -12.19
N ASP A 136 -8.66 5.30 -11.56
CA ASP A 136 -8.89 5.05 -10.13
C ASP A 136 -7.62 4.42 -9.50
N PRO A 137 -6.59 5.24 -9.20
CA PRO A 137 -5.29 4.77 -8.75
C PRO A 137 -5.33 4.06 -7.39
N LEU A 138 -6.24 4.50 -6.51
CA LEU A 138 -6.40 3.96 -5.15
C LEU A 138 -7.54 2.97 -5.03
N GLY A 139 -8.35 2.74 -6.07
CA GLY A 139 -9.45 1.80 -6.03
C GLY A 139 -10.68 2.30 -5.26
N PHE A 140 -10.88 3.60 -5.10
CA PHE A 140 -12.01 4.13 -4.33
C PHE A 140 -13.38 3.76 -4.92
N VAL A 141 -13.42 3.55 -6.23
CA VAL A 141 -14.63 3.14 -6.97
C VAL A 141 -14.44 1.77 -7.62
N PHE A 142 -13.63 0.91 -6.99
CA PHE A 142 -13.36 -0.43 -7.50
C PHE A 142 -14.62 -1.27 -7.86
N PRO A 143 -15.80 -1.13 -7.20
CA PRO A 143 -16.99 -1.88 -7.59
C PRO A 143 -17.49 -1.51 -9.00
N TYR A 144 -17.32 -0.25 -9.40
CA TYR A 144 -17.60 0.21 -10.76
C TYR A 144 -16.52 -0.25 -11.74
N VAL A 145 -15.25 -0.10 -11.34
CA VAL A 145 -14.09 -0.41 -12.19
C VAL A 145 -13.96 -1.91 -12.46
N ILE A 146 -14.35 -2.78 -11.53
CA ILE A 146 -14.24 -4.23 -11.74
C ILE A 146 -15.21 -4.72 -12.81
N VAL A 147 -16.43 -4.18 -12.87
CA VAL A 147 -17.41 -4.47 -13.93
C VAL A 147 -16.83 -4.07 -15.29
N ALA A 148 -16.17 -2.91 -15.36
CA ALA A 148 -15.48 -2.43 -16.56
C ALA A 148 -14.36 -3.37 -17.04
N LYS A 149 -13.81 -4.21 -16.16
CA LYS A 149 -12.81 -5.23 -16.50
C LYS A 149 -13.42 -6.60 -16.83
N ILE A 150 -14.55 -6.95 -16.20
CA ILE A 150 -15.30 -8.19 -16.45
C ILE A 150 -15.95 -8.15 -17.83
N LEU A 151 -16.60 -7.04 -18.19
CA LEU A 151 -17.34 -6.91 -19.46
C LEU A 151 -16.46 -7.19 -20.70
N PRO A 152 -15.25 -6.63 -20.83
CA PRO A 152 -14.35 -7.01 -21.91
C PRO A 152 -13.99 -8.49 -21.91
N GLN A 153 -13.69 -9.08 -20.75
CA GLN A 153 -13.35 -10.50 -20.65
C GLN A 153 -14.50 -11.38 -21.19
N GLU A 154 -15.74 -11.03 -20.89
CA GLU A 154 -16.92 -11.72 -21.40
C GLU A 154 -17.10 -11.55 -22.92
N LEU A 155 -16.90 -10.33 -23.44
CA LEU A 155 -16.92 -10.08 -24.89
C LEU A 155 -15.85 -10.90 -25.63
N TRP A 156 -14.67 -11.08 -25.03
CA TRP A 156 -13.62 -11.95 -25.58
C TRP A 156 -14.03 -13.42 -25.57
N MET A 157 -14.61 -13.92 -24.47
CA MET A 157 -15.05 -15.32 -24.37
C MET A 157 -16.17 -15.68 -25.36
N ARG A 158 -17.08 -14.73 -25.63
CA ARG A 158 -18.17 -14.92 -26.60
C ARG A 158 -17.73 -14.78 -28.07
N GLY A 159 -16.47 -14.42 -28.33
CA GLY A 159 -15.88 -14.43 -29.67
C GLY A 159 -16.20 -13.22 -30.56
N TYR A 160 -16.68 -12.10 -30.00
CA TYR A 160 -16.98 -10.89 -30.79
C TYR A 160 -15.72 -10.23 -31.37
N ASP A 161 -15.81 -9.76 -32.60
CA ASP A 161 -14.81 -8.91 -33.24
C ASP A 161 -14.93 -7.46 -32.74
N TRP A 162 -13.93 -6.62 -33.07
CA TRP A 162 -13.81 -5.24 -32.64
C TRP A 162 -14.98 -4.35 -33.05
N HIS A 163 -15.58 -4.65 -34.20
CA HIS A 163 -16.60 -3.82 -34.85
C HIS A 163 -18.02 -4.37 -34.70
N ASP A 164 -18.17 -5.58 -34.14
CA ASP A 164 -19.47 -6.20 -33.94
C ASP A 164 -20.29 -5.38 -32.93
N GLU A 165 -21.57 -5.21 -33.24
CA GLU A 165 -22.54 -4.72 -32.26
C GLU A 165 -22.79 -5.79 -31.20
N VAL A 166 -22.68 -5.37 -29.94
CA VAL A 166 -22.89 -6.28 -28.81
C VAL A 166 -24.39 -6.61 -28.69
N PRO A 167 -24.79 -7.88 -28.63
CA PRO A 167 -26.19 -8.29 -28.51
C PRO A 167 -26.85 -7.90 -27.18
N ASP A 168 -28.19 -7.96 -27.17
CA ASP A 168 -29.07 -7.32 -26.18
C ASP A 168 -28.72 -7.57 -24.71
N GLU A 169 -28.33 -8.78 -24.32
CA GLU A 169 -28.04 -9.09 -22.91
C GLU A 169 -26.81 -8.33 -22.38
N ILE A 170 -25.67 -8.41 -23.08
CA ILE A 170 -24.45 -7.68 -22.69
C ILE A 170 -24.64 -6.19 -22.98
N ALA A 171 -25.34 -5.82 -24.05
CA ALA A 171 -25.66 -4.42 -24.32
C ALA A 171 -26.45 -3.78 -23.18
N LYS A 172 -27.39 -4.52 -22.58
CA LYS A 172 -28.13 -4.09 -21.39
C LYS A 172 -27.20 -3.93 -20.18
N GLN A 173 -26.30 -4.87 -19.93
CA GLN A 173 -25.31 -4.76 -18.85
C GLN A 173 -24.38 -3.56 -19.03
N ILE A 174 -23.89 -3.33 -20.26
CA ILE A 174 -23.10 -2.14 -20.62
C ILE A 174 -23.93 -0.86 -20.41
N GLY A 175 -25.20 -0.88 -20.78
CA GLY A 175 -26.15 0.22 -20.56
C GLY A 175 -26.28 0.57 -19.06
N THR A 176 -26.57 -0.44 -18.23
CA THR A 176 -26.65 -0.27 -16.77
C THR A 176 -25.33 0.22 -16.19
N TRP A 177 -24.19 -0.30 -16.66
CA TRP A 177 -22.88 0.17 -16.25
C TRP A 177 -22.65 1.65 -16.62
N PHE A 178 -23.11 2.11 -17.79
CA PHE A 178 -23.06 3.54 -18.13
C PHE A 178 -24.02 4.40 -17.31
N GLU A 179 -25.18 3.88 -16.93
CA GLU A 179 -26.10 4.60 -16.05
C GLU A 179 -25.53 4.80 -14.65
N GLN A 180 -24.84 3.78 -14.10
CA GLN A 180 -24.15 3.88 -12.81
C GLN A 180 -23.04 4.94 -12.80
N LEU A 181 -22.45 5.28 -13.95
CA LEU A 181 -21.49 6.38 -14.04
C LEU A 181 -22.09 7.70 -13.55
N LYS A 182 -23.41 7.89 -13.74
CA LYS A 182 -24.12 9.09 -13.33
C LYS A 182 -24.20 9.23 -11.82
N SER A 183 -24.20 8.15 -11.02
CA SER A 183 -24.27 8.27 -9.56
C SER A 183 -22.90 8.41 -8.89
N LEU A 184 -21.80 8.16 -9.61
CA LEU A 184 -20.46 8.22 -8.99
C LEU A 184 -20.06 9.61 -8.52
N HIS A 185 -20.65 10.68 -9.05
CA HIS A 185 -20.38 12.05 -8.60
C HIS A 185 -20.80 12.31 -7.14
N GLU A 186 -21.71 11.49 -6.61
CA GLU A 186 -22.18 11.54 -5.21
C GLU A 186 -21.17 10.90 -4.24
N VAL A 187 -20.21 10.13 -4.76
CA VAL A 187 -19.20 9.45 -3.93
C VAL A 187 -18.19 10.47 -3.43
N THR A 188 -18.19 10.65 -2.10
CA THR A 188 -17.20 11.47 -1.39
C THR A 188 -16.32 10.57 -0.51
N ILE A 189 -15.01 10.76 -0.59
CA ILE A 189 -14.03 10.03 0.22
C ILE A 189 -13.23 11.06 1.03
N PRO A 190 -13.23 11.01 2.37
CA PRO A 190 -12.38 11.89 3.17
C PRO A 190 -10.91 11.72 2.77
N ARG A 191 -10.21 12.82 2.44
CA ARG A 191 -8.77 12.76 2.11
C ARG A 191 -7.97 12.38 3.36
N CYS A 192 -8.29 13.00 4.50
CA CYS A 192 -7.58 12.72 5.74
C CYS A 192 -7.94 11.33 6.28
N LEU A 193 -6.90 10.55 6.56
CA LEU A 193 -6.99 9.18 7.07
C LEU A 193 -7.33 9.10 8.56
N ARG A 194 -7.44 10.24 9.24
CA ARG A 194 -7.82 10.36 10.65
C ARG A 194 -8.73 11.58 10.86
N SER A 195 -9.39 11.62 12.01
CA SER A 195 -10.02 12.83 12.53
C SER A 195 -8.94 13.87 12.88
N PRO A 196 -9.31 15.16 13.01
CA PRO A 196 -8.38 16.22 13.40
C PRO A 196 -7.65 15.94 14.73
N GLU A 197 -8.30 15.23 15.64
CA GLU A 197 -7.73 14.80 16.92
C GLU A 197 -6.50 13.88 16.74
N PRO A 198 -5.47 14.00 17.60
CA PRO A 198 -4.36 13.05 17.63
C PRO A 198 -4.85 11.63 17.89
N ALA A 199 -4.47 10.69 17.02
CA ALA A 199 -4.83 9.29 17.21
C ALA A 199 -3.90 8.63 18.23
N LYS A 200 -4.48 8.07 19.30
CA LYS A 200 -3.81 7.27 20.33
C LYS A 200 -3.30 5.94 19.79
N SER A 201 -4.05 5.32 18.89
CA SER A 201 -3.68 4.07 18.24
C SER A 201 -4.03 4.08 16.76
N LYS A 202 -3.25 3.37 15.95
CA LYS A 202 -3.45 3.23 14.51
C LYS A 202 -3.24 1.78 14.12
N HIS A 203 -4.20 1.19 13.43
CA HIS A 203 -4.13 -0.17 12.91
C HIS A 203 -4.57 -0.20 11.45
N ILE A 204 -3.89 -0.98 10.62
CA ILE A 204 -4.34 -1.24 9.25
C ILE A 204 -5.08 -2.58 9.25
N VAL A 205 -6.33 -2.55 8.79
CA VAL A 205 -7.15 -3.75 8.62
C VAL A 205 -7.33 -3.99 7.13
N THR A 206 -6.95 -5.19 6.67
CA THR A 206 -7.19 -5.61 5.30
C THR A 206 -8.36 -6.57 5.25
N PHE A 207 -9.33 -6.31 4.39
CA PHE A 207 -10.35 -7.29 4.00
C PHE A 207 -10.00 -7.85 2.63
N VAL A 208 -10.21 -9.15 2.47
CA VAL A 208 -10.09 -9.84 1.18
C VAL A 208 -11.44 -10.45 0.85
N TYR A 209 -11.80 -10.39 -0.42
CA TYR A 209 -13.03 -10.99 -0.90
C TYR A 209 -12.80 -11.58 -2.28
N ALA A 210 -13.37 -12.75 -2.54
CA ALA A 210 -13.34 -13.35 -3.87
C ALA A 210 -14.69 -13.94 -4.26
N SER A 211 -14.97 -13.87 -5.55
CA SER A 211 -16.06 -14.53 -6.23
C SER A 211 -15.52 -15.28 -7.45
N GLN A 212 -16.39 -15.99 -8.16
CA GLN A 212 -16.01 -16.65 -9.42
C GLN A 212 -15.63 -15.66 -10.53
N GLN A 213 -16.02 -14.38 -10.41
CA GLN A 213 -15.77 -13.36 -11.44
C GLN A 213 -14.58 -12.45 -11.10
N ALA A 214 -14.33 -12.19 -9.82
CA ALA A 214 -13.29 -11.25 -9.40
C ALA A 214 -12.84 -11.50 -7.96
N TYR A 215 -11.68 -10.95 -7.61
CA TYR A 215 -11.20 -10.89 -6.23
C TYR A 215 -10.66 -9.49 -5.91
N THR A 216 -10.76 -9.10 -4.65
CA THR A 216 -10.49 -7.72 -4.22
C THR A 216 -10.01 -7.62 -2.78
N ALA A 217 -8.91 -6.90 -2.61
CA ALA A 217 -8.36 -6.54 -1.32
C ALA A 217 -8.65 -5.08 -1.03
N THR A 218 -9.13 -4.78 0.16
CA THR A 218 -9.34 -3.42 0.65
C THR A 218 -8.53 -3.20 1.92
N ALA A 219 -7.88 -2.05 2.04
CA ALA A 219 -7.10 -1.67 3.20
C ALA A 219 -7.75 -0.45 3.86
N TYR A 220 -8.11 -0.59 5.12
CA TYR A 220 -8.64 0.46 5.97
C TYR A 220 -7.63 0.80 7.06
N ILE A 221 -7.56 2.06 7.43
CA ILE A 221 -6.92 2.50 8.67
C ILE A 221 -8.00 2.70 9.73
N CYS A 222 -7.76 2.12 10.89
CA CYS A 222 -8.56 2.29 12.09
C CYS A 222 -7.75 3.11 13.09
N CYS A 223 -8.26 4.28 13.45
CA CYS A 223 -7.65 5.19 14.40
C CYS A 223 -8.52 5.25 15.67
N GLY A 224 -7.92 4.98 16.83
CA GLY A 224 -8.53 5.18 18.14
C GLY A 224 -8.07 6.48 18.78
N TYR A 225 -8.97 7.17 19.49
CA TYR A 225 -8.73 8.48 20.10
C TYR A 225 -8.91 8.42 21.63
N ASP A 226 -8.50 9.48 22.33
CA ASP A 226 -8.57 9.54 23.80
C ASP A 226 -10.00 9.64 24.35
N ASN A 227 -10.96 10.06 23.53
CA ASN A 227 -12.39 10.09 23.84
C ASN A 227 -13.08 8.72 23.65
N ASP A 228 -12.31 7.64 23.56
CA ASP A 228 -12.74 6.26 23.27
C ASP A 228 -13.51 6.09 21.94
N THR A 229 -13.50 7.08 21.05
CA THR A 229 -14.04 6.94 19.70
C THR A 229 -13.05 6.24 18.79
N THR A 230 -13.58 5.61 17.74
CA THR A 230 -12.79 4.99 16.68
C THR A 230 -13.30 5.46 15.33
N THR A 231 -12.37 5.75 14.41
CA THR A 231 -12.69 6.01 13.01
C THR A 231 -12.08 4.98 12.11
N SER A 232 -12.77 4.66 11.02
CA SER A 232 -12.26 3.84 9.92
C SER A 232 -12.27 4.65 8.63
N ARG A 233 -11.15 4.63 7.89
CA ARG A 233 -10.99 5.29 6.58
C ARG A 233 -10.39 4.33 5.57
N LEU A 234 -10.94 4.30 4.35
CA LEU A 234 -10.40 3.51 3.26
C LEU A 234 -9.08 4.14 2.78
N ILE A 235 -8.00 3.37 2.80
CA ILE A 235 -6.69 3.79 2.29
C ILE A 235 -6.65 3.53 0.78
N ALA A 236 -6.93 2.27 0.41
CA ALA A 236 -6.92 1.83 -0.97
C ALA A 236 -7.66 0.50 -1.12
N ALA A 237 -8.13 0.22 -2.32
CA ALA A 237 -8.62 -1.08 -2.74
C ALA A 237 -7.93 -1.52 -4.03
N LYS A 238 -7.89 -2.83 -4.26
CA LYS A 238 -7.40 -3.39 -5.51
C LYS A 238 -8.22 -4.58 -5.91
N SER A 239 -8.86 -4.45 -7.06
CA SER A 239 -9.67 -5.50 -7.66
C SER A 239 -9.01 -6.07 -8.92
N LYS A 240 -9.18 -7.38 -9.10
CA LYS A 240 -8.73 -8.12 -10.28
C LYS A 240 -9.82 -9.09 -10.73
N VAL A 241 -9.93 -9.26 -12.04
CA VAL A 241 -10.81 -10.25 -12.64
C VAL A 241 -10.24 -11.64 -12.37
N ALA A 242 -11.13 -12.59 -12.07
CA ALA A 242 -10.72 -13.97 -11.86
C ALA A 242 -10.12 -14.56 -13.16
N PRO A 243 -9.12 -15.44 -13.04
CA PRO A 243 -8.60 -16.15 -14.21
C PRO A 243 -9.69 -16.98 -14.88
N LEU A 244 -9.61 -17.12 -16.21
CA LEU A 244 -10.54 -17.96 -16.99
C LEU A 244 -10.44 -19.44 -16.62
N ASN A 245 -9.25 -19.88 -16.20
CA ASN A 245 -9.07 -21.22 -15.65
C ASN A 245 -9.78 -21.27 -14.30
N SER A 246 -10.75 -22.16 -14.16
CA SER A 246 -11.55 -22.27 -12.94
C SER A 246 -10.66 -22.48 -11.72
N MET A 247 -10.81 -21.57 -10.76
CA MET A 247 -10.14 -21.64 -9.47
C MET A 247 -11.19 -21.61 -8.38
N THR A 248 -10.93 -22.33 -7.28
CA THR A 248 -11.81 -22.31 -6.13
C THR A 248 -11.76 -20.95 -5.45
N VAL A 249 -12.88 -20.50 -4.88
CA VAL A 249 -12.97 -19.22 -4.14
C VAL A 249 -11.88 -19.09 -3.07
N PRO A 250 -11.58 -20.12 -2.24
CA PRO A 250 -10.48 -20.03 -1.27
C PRO A 250 -9.10 -19.76 -1.90
N ARG A 251 -8.84 -20.24 -3.12
CA ARG A 251 -7.58 -19.94 -3.81
C ARG A 251 -7.54 -18.50 -4.30
N LEU A 252 -8.68 -17.96 -4.73
CA LEU A 252 -8.79 -16.56 -5.16
C LEU A 252 -8.62 -15.62 -3.96
N GLU A 253 -9.22 -15.93 -2.81
CA GLU A 253 -9.00 -15.19 -1.55
C GLU A 253 -7.51 -15.19 -1.16
N LEU A 254 -6.82 -16.32 -1.35
CA LEU A 254 -5.40 -16.40 -1.04
C LEU A 254 -4.51 -15.64 -2.03
N MET A 255 -4.84 -15.66 -3.33
CA MET A 255 -4.18 -14.79 -4.31
C MET A 255 -4.34 -13.33 -3.95
N ASP A 256 -5.53 -12.98 -3.44
CA ASP A 256 -5.87 -11.63 -3.05
C ASP A 256 -5.10 -11.16 -1.81
N LEU A 257 -4.88 -12.06 -0.84
CA LEU A 257 -3.97 -11.83 0.29
C LEU A 257 -2.56 -11.46 -0.17
N GLY A 258 -2.07 -12.09 -1.25
CA GLY A 258 -0.78 -11.74 -1.86
C GLY A 258 -0.76 -10.35 -2.48
N THR A 259 -1.86 -9.90 -3.10
CA THR A 259 -1.98 -8.52 -3.59
C THR A 259 -2.04 -7.51 -2.44
N ALA A 260 -2.76 -7.84 -1.38
CA ALA A 260 -2.85 -7.01 -0.19
C ALA A 260 -1.50 -6.87 0.54
N GLN A 261 -0.68 -7.93 0.54
CA GLN A 261 0.68 -7.88 1.09
C GLN A 261 1.60 -6.92 0.32
N LYS A 262 1.47 -6.86 -1.01
CA LYS A 262 2.23 -5.88 -1.82
C LYS A 262 1.81 -4.44 -1.55
N GLN A 263 0.54 -4.21 -1.19
CA GLN A 263 0.04 -2.88 -0.80
C GLN A 263 0.47 -2.49 0.62
N SER A 264 0.63 -3.45 1.53
CA SER A 264 1.08 -3.21 2.91
C SER A 264 2.60 -3.12 3.07
N ASN A 265 3.39 -3.19 2.00
CA ASN A 265 4.86 -3.07 2.08
C ASN A 265 5.37 -1.71 2.60
N THR A 266 4.47 -0.78 2.95
CA THR A 266 4.77 0.41 3.76
C THR A 266 4.92 0.13 5.26
N SER A 267 4.50 -1.04 5.76
CA SER A 267 4.90 -1.55 7.07
C SER A 267 5.55 -2.93 6.93
N LYS A 268 6.80 -3.07 7.38
CA LYS A 268 7.55 -4.36 7.43
C LYS A 268 6.99 -5.33 8.50
N GLU A 269 5.72 -5.17 8.88
CA GLU A 269 5.11 -5.88 10.01
C GLU A 269 4.16 -6.96 9.48
N TRP A 270 4.50 -8.21 9.78
CA TRP A 270 3.87 -9.41 9.26
C TRP A 270 2.44 -9.63 9.81
N ARG A 271 1.57 -10.26 9.01
CA ARG A 271 0.11 -10.42 9.25
C ARG A 271 -0.28 -11.38 10.38
N LEU A 272 0.64 -12.21 10.88
CA LEU A 272 0.40 -13.05 12.06
C LEU A 272 1.08 -12.37 13.25
N ASP A 273 0.38 -11.41 13.84
CA ASP A 273 0.81 -10.80 15.10
C ASP A 273 0.90 -11.90 16.18
N PRO A 274 2.09 -12.19 16.74
CA PRO A 274 2.25 -13.20 17.79
C PRO A 274 1.32 -12.98 18.98
N LYS A 275 0.93 -11.72 19.27
CA LYS A 275 0.00 -11.38 20.36
C LYS A 275 -1.42 -11.91 20.16
N ARG A 276 -1.79 -12.30 18.93
CA ARG A 276 -3.10 -12.88 18.61
C ARG A 276 -3.17 -14.40 18.79
N PHE A 277 -2.06 -15.03 19.18
CA PHE A 277 -1.99 -16.48 19.36
C PHE A 277 -1.77 -16.83 20.84
N SER A 278 -2.63 -17.69 21.37
CA SER A 278 -2.53 -18.18 22.75
C SER A 278 -1.42 -19.20 22.99
N SER A 279 -0.75 -19.67 21.93
CA SER A 279 0.31 -20.68 22.02
C SER A 279 1.32 -20.53 20.88
N TRP A 280 2.61 -20.70 21.22
CA TRP A 280 3.71 -20.78 20.27
C TRP A 280 3.51 -21.86 19.21
N THR A 281 3.08 -23.05 19.61
CA THR A 281 2.87 -24.17 18.65
C THR A 281 1.76 -23.85 17.65
N ARG A 282 0.73 -23.10 18.07
CA ARG A 282 -0.34 -22.65 17.18
C ARG A 282 0.15 -21.59 16.21
N LEU A 283 0.94 -20.63 16.68
CA LEU A 283 1.56 -19.61 15.83
C LEU A 283 2.45 -20.25 14.76
N VAL A 284 3.39 -21.12 15.17
CA VAL A 284 4.33 -21.82 14.27
C VAL A 284 3.57 -22.70 13.28
N GLY A 285 2.59 -23.48 13.75
CA GLY A 285 1.79 -24.35 12.90
C GLY A 285 0.96 -23.58 11.86
N VAL A 286 0.33 -22.46 12.25
CA VAL A 286 -0.41 -21.60 11.30
C VAL A 286 0.55 -20.98 10.30
N HIS A 287 1.69 -20.46 10.75
CA HIS A 287 2.69 -19.88 9.86
C HIS A 287 3.25 -20.90 8.85
N ALA A 288 3.57 -22.12 9.30
CA ALA A 288 4.05 -23.21 8.45
C ALA A 288 3.00 -23.60 7.39
N ARG A 289 1.72 -23.73 7.77
CA ARG A 289 0.63 -24.00 6.82
C ARG A 289 0.49 -22.90 5.78
N VAL A 290 0.49 -21.64 6.19
CA VAL A 290 0.43 -20.50 5.26
C VAL A 290 1.59 -20.57 4.26
N ARG A 291 2.81 -20.86 4.74
CA ARG A 291 3.98 -20.96 3.86
C ARG A 291 3.91 -22.14 2.90
N ARG A 292 3.48 -23.33 3.35
CA ARG A 292 3.26 -24.50 2.48
C ARG A 292 2.31 -24.17 1.34
N VAL A 293 1.18 -23.52 1.65
CA VAL A 293 0.20 -23.17 0.62
C VAL A 293 0.82 -22.20 -0.39
N LEU A 294 1.57 -21.19 0.07
CA LEU A 294 2.28 -20.27 -0.83
C LEU A 294 3.32 -20.99 -1.70
N GLN A 295 4.06 -21.97 -1.17
CA GLN A 295 5.04 -22.76 -1.93
C GLN A 295 4.37 -23.66 -2.97
N ASN A 296 3.29 -24.36 -2.62
CA ASN A 296 2.51 -25.18 -3.55
C ASN A 296 1.88 -24.38 -4.68
N MET A 297 1.58 -23.09 -4.44
CA MET A 297 1.12 -22.18 -5.49
C MET A 297 2.22 -21.80 -6.48
N HIS A 298 3.46 -21.72 -6.01
CA HIS A 298 4.63 -21.39 -6.83
C HIS A 298 5.17 -22.62 -7.58
N ASN A 299 5.07 -23.81 -7.00
CA ASN A 299 5.60 -25.05 -7.58
C ASN A 299 4.45 -25.99 -7.99
N ARG A 300 3.84 -25.71 -9.15
CA ARG A 300 2.59 -26.35 -9.57
C ARG A 300 2.73 -27.84 -9.87
N ASP A 301 3.92 -28.28 -10.25
CA ASP A 301 4.20 -29.63 -10.73
C ASP A 301 4.66 -30.58 -9.61
N ASN A 302 4.97 -30.06 -8.41
CA ASN A 302 5.42 -30.83 -7.25
C ASN A 302 4.79 -30.29 -5.96
N ARG A 303 3.48 -30.50 -5.80
CA ARG A 303 2.72 -30.02 -4.64
C ARG A 303 2.81 -31.01 -3.49
N ASN A 304 3.00 -30.50 -2.29
CA ASN A 304 2.80 -31.28 -1.07
C ASN A 304 1.33 -31.22 -0.65
N GLU A 305 0.59 -32.31 -0.88
CA GLU A 305 -0.84 -32.42 -0.56
C GLU A 305 -1.10 -33.01 0.85
N SER A 306 -0.05 -33.33 1.61
CA SER A 306 -0.21 -33.88 2.96
C SER A 306 -0.94 -32.89 3.87
N MET A 307 -1.81 -33.41 4.73
CA MET A 307 -2.45 -32.63 5.80
C MET A 307 -1.49 -32.37 6.96
N GLU A 308 -0.50 -33.23 7.16
CA GLU A 308 0.45 -33.15 8.26
C GLU A 308 1.63 -32.25 7.87
N LEU A 309 2.03 -31.36 8.79
CA LEU A 309 3.20 -30.50 8.59
C LEU A 309 4.48 -31.34 8.70
N LEU A 310 5.43 -31.12 7.80
CA LEU A 310 6.73 -31.75 7.88
C LEU A 310 7.56 -31.08 8.98
N PRO A 311 8.43 -31.82 9.68
CA PRO A 311 9.33 -31.26 10.69
C PRO A 311 10.15 -30.07 10.17
N GLU A 312 10.57 -30.13 8.91
CA GLU A 312 11.37 -29.08 8.26
C GLU A 312 10.57 -27.78 8.09
N GLU A 313 9.27 -27.86 7.80
CA GLU A 313 8.42 -26.67 7.66
C GLU A 313 8.13 -26.01 8.99
N LEU A 314 7.96 -26.82 10.04
CA LEU A 314 7.84 -26.31 11.40
C LEU A 314 9.14 -25.61 11.81
N LYS A 315 10.30 -26.23 11.57
CA LYS A 315 11.61 -25.65 11.88
C LYS A 315 11.86 -24.35 11.13
N ASP A 316 11.52 -24.30 9.84
CA ASP A 316 11.69 -23.09 9.03
C ASP A 316 10.71 -21.96 9.43
N ALA A 317 9.46 -22.31 9.77
CA ALA A 317 8.51 -21.34 10.32
C ALA A 317 8.99 -20.80 11.67
N GLU A 318 9.48 -21.67 12.55
CA GLU A 318 10.04 -21.33 13.86
C GLU A 318 11.22 -20.37 13.72
N GLY A 319 12.21 -20.74 12.90
CA GLY A 319 13.38 -19.89 12.63
C GLY A 319 13.00 -18.52 12.08
N LYS A 320 11.95 -18.44 11.25
CA LYS A 320 11.47 -17.15 10.74
C LYS A 320 10.84 -16.27 11.81
N MET A 321 10.08 -16.85 12.74
CA MET A 321 9.51 -16.11 13.87
C MET A 321 10.61 -15.64 14.84
N VAL A 322 11.59 -16.48 15.13
CA VAL A 322 12.76 -16.12 15.95
C VAL A 322 13.53 -14.96 15.32
N ARG A 323 13.85 -15.04 14.02
CA ARG A 323 14.54 -13.94 13.31
C ARG A 323 13.77 -12.63 13.36
N LEU A 324 12.45 -12.70 13.20
CA LEU A 324 11.61 -11.51 13.25
C LEU A 324 11.66 -10.87 14.65
N ALA A 325 11.53 -11.68 15.71
CA ALA A 325 11.64 -11.20 17.08
C ALA A 325 13.01 -10.56 17.37
N GLN A 326 14.09 -11.20 16.91
CA GLN A 326 15.45 -10.68 17.08
C GLN A 326 15.69 -9.39 16.30
N ARG A 327 15.23 -9.29 15.05
CA ARG A 327 15.36 -8.05 14.25
C ARG A 327 14.63 -6.88 14.89
N ASN A 328 13.46 -7.15 15.46
CA ASN A 328 12.66 -6.12 16.11
C ASN A 328 13.27 -5.66 17.44
N ALA A 329 13.77 -6.60 18.25
CA ALA A 329 14.30 -6.28 19.57
C ALA A 329 15.77 -5.82 19.57
N PHE A 330 16.58 -6.30 18.63
CA PHE A 330 18.03 -6.11 18.59
C PHE A 330 18.47 -5.58 17.22
N CYS A 331 17.80 -4.54 16.71
CA CYS A 331 17.97 -4.07 15.32
C CYS A 331 19.43 -3.69 14.99
N ASP A 332 20.09 -2.95 15.89
CA ASP A 332 21.46 -2.49 15.71
C ASP A 332 22.46 -3.65 15.76
N GLU A 333 22.29 -4.56 16.72
CA GLU A 333 23.11 -5.77 16.86
C GLU A 333 22.93 -6.70 15.67
N TYR A 334 21.69 -6.92 15.23
CA TYR A 334 21.36 -7.77 14.09
C TYR A 334 22.03 -7.24 12.82
N THR A 335 21.99 -5.93 12.61
CA THR A 335 22.62 -5.28 11.44
C THR A 335 24.15 -5.38 11.50
N ALA A 336 24.74 -5.17 12.68
CA ALA A 336 26.19 -5.29 12.87
C ALA A 336 26.67 -6.74 12.62
N LEU A 337 26.04 -7.73 13.26
CA LEU A 337 26.39 -9.14 13.12
C LEU A 337 26.19 -9.64 11.70
N SER A 338 25.08 -9.28 11.05
CA SER A 338 24.83 -9.65 9.64
C SER A 338 25.87 -9.07 8.68
N SER A 339 26.50 -7.95 9.04
CA SER A 339 27.53 -7.28 8.24
C SER A 339 28.96 -7.68 8.64
N GLY A 340 29.13 -8.65 9.55
CA GLY A 340 30.43 -9.05 10.10
C GLY A 340 31.13 -7.96 10.93
N LYS A 341 30.38 -6.97 11.42
CA LYS A 341 30.90 -5.85 12.23
C LYS A 341 30.70 -6.14 13.72
N PRO A 342 31.57 -5.59 14.60
CA PRO A 342 31.36 -5.69 16.05
C PRO A 342 30.08 -4.96 16.47
N ILE A 343 29.35 -5.54 17.42
CA ILE A 343 28.14 -4.94 18.00
C ILE A 343 28.47 -3.72 18.87
N PRO A 344 27.50 -2.81 19.14
CA PRO A 344 27.72 -1.65 20.00
C PRO A 344 28.21 -2.03 21.40
N LYS A 345 29.24 -1.34 21.91
CA LYS A 345 29.84 -1.61 23.24
C LYS A 345 28.86 -1.48 24.43
N LYS A 346 27.75 -0.75 24.23
CA LYS A 346 26.69 -0.56 25.23
C LYS A 346 25.56 -1.59 25.12
N SER A 347 25.64 -2.52 24.17
CA SER A 347 24.60 -3.53 23.95
C SER A 347 24.51 -4.47 25.15
N GLN A 348 23.28 -4.81 25.54
CA GLN A 348 22.99 -5.82 26.55
C GLN A 348 23.45 -7.22 26.11
N LEU A 349 23.59 -7.45 24.80
CA LEU A 349 24.00 -8.73 24.24
C LEU A 349 25.51 -8.97 24.30
N ILE A 350 26.33 -7.94 24.57
CA ILE A 350 27.80 -8.06 24.52
C ILE A 350 28.35 -9.11 25.48
N MET A 351 27.72 -9.27 26.63
CA MET A 351 28.10 -10.25 27.65
C MET A 351 27.79 -11.70 27.25
N LEU A 352 26.92 -11.90 26.24
CA LEU A 352 26.53 -13.21 25.74
C LEU A 352 27.42 -13.70 24.58
N ASN A 353 28.43 -12.92 24.21
CA ASN A 353 29.30 -13.15 23.04
C ASN A 353 28.47 -13.53 21.79
N PRO A 354 27.67 -12.59 21.25
CA PRO A 354 26.65 -12.92 20.27
C PRO A 354 27.27 -13.18 18.89
N CYS A 355 26.80 -14.23 18.22
CA CYS A 355 27.12 -14.55 16.84
C CYS A 355 25.83 -14.73 16.04
N ILE A 356 25.91 -14.63 14.72
CA ILE A 356 24.80 -14.96 13.82
C ILE A 356 25.14 -16.27 13.10
N ASP A 357 24.20 -17.21 13.07
CA ASP A 357 24.38 -18.47 12.33
C ASP A 357 24.05 -18.32 10.83
N ASP A 358 24.28 -19.39 10.06
CA ASP A 358 24.01 -19.43 8.63
C ASP A 358 22.52 -19.24 8.29
N ASP A 359 21.64 -19.58 9.24
CA ASP A 359 20.20 -19.37 9.13
C ASP A 359 19.79 -17.92 9.48
N GLY A 360 20.73 -17.05 9.87
CA GLY A 360 20.48 -15.65 10.19
C GLY A 360 19.86 -15.42 11.57
N VAL A 361 20.04 -16.36 12.50
CA VAL A 361 19.56 -16.31 13.90
C VAL A 361 20.72 -15.92 14.83
N ILE A 362 20.47 -14.95 15.73
CA ILE A 362 21.44 -14.55 16.75
C ILE A 362 21.52 -15.63 17.84
N ARG A 363 22.73 -16.07 18.16
CA ARG A 363 23.05 -17.10 19.15
C ARG A 363 24.16 -16.65 20.08
N SER A 364 24.27 -17.30 21.23
CA SER A 364 25.34 -17.07 22.20
C SER A 364 26.52 -18.01 21.93
N ASP A 365 27.70 -17.45 21.64
CA ASP A 365 28.95 -18.20 21.47
C ASP A 365 29.72 -18.28 22.81
N GLY A 366 29.25 -19.16 23.70
CA GLY A 366 29.83 -19.32 25.03
C GLY A 366 30.87 -20.44 25.17
N ARG A 367 31.17 -20.80 26.42
CA ARG A 367 32.06 -21.93 26.77
C ARG A 367 31.56 -23.30 26.25
N LEU A 368 30.27 -23.40 25.94
CA LEU A 368 29.65 -24.64 25.44
C LEU A 368 30.06 -24.98 24.00
N LYS A 369 30.68 -24.06 23.24
CA LYS A 369 31.19 -24.33 21.90
C LYS A 369 32.18 -25.49 21.83
N PHE A 370 32.95 -25.70 22.91
CA PHE A 370 33.94 -26.76 23.02
C PHE A 370 33.32 -28.14 23.36
N ALA A 371 32.05 -28.20 23.74
CA ALA A 371 31.37 -29.43 24.11
C ALA A 371 30.85 -30.19 22.86
N GLY A 372 31.76 -30.66 22.00
CA GLY A 372 31.46 -31.24 20.68
C GLY A 372 30.49 -32.44 20.68
N PHE A 373 30.27 -33.08 21.82
CA PHE A 373 29.29 -34.16 22.01
C PHE A 373 27.84 -33.66 22.18
N ARG A 374 27.61 -32.36 22.34
CA ARG A 374 26.27 -31.76 22.48
C ARG A 374 25.70 -31.33 21.13
N PRO A 375 24.36 -31.39 20.94
CA PRO A 375 23.71 -30.83 19.77
C PRO A 375 24.06 -29.36 19.54
N TYR A 376 24.00 -28.91 18.28
CA TYR A 376 24.36 -27.54 17.89
C TYR A 376 23.59 -26.48 18.68
N ASP A 377 22.26 -26.62 18.80
CA ASP A 377 21.41 -25.66 19.52
C ASP A 377 21.71 -25.59 21.03
N THR A 378 22.31 -26.63 21.60
CA THR A 378 22.78 -26.62 23.00
C THR A 378 24.13 -25.93 23.14
N ARG A 379 24.99 -26.06 22.13
CA ARG A 379 26.31 -25.40 22.10
C ARG A 379 26.21 -23.91 21.80
N PHE A 380 25.24 -23.54 20.96
CA PHE A 380 24.97 -22.17 20.54
C PHE A 380 23.49 -21.83 20.79
N PRO A 381 23.10 -21.53 22.05
CA PRO A 381 21.71 -21.21 22.38
C PRO A 381 21.20 -19.97 21.63
N ILE A 382 19.93 -20.01 21.21
CA ILE A 382 19.26 -18.87 20.58
C ILE A 382 19.05 -17.75 21.60
N ILE A 383 19.37 -16.52 21.21
CA ILE A 383 19.12 -15.34 22.04
C ILE A 383 17.73 -14.78 21.69
N LEU A 384 16.80 -14.82 22.65
CA LEU A 384 15.48 -14.21 22.50
C LEU A 384 15.34 -12.96 23.37
N PRO A 385 14.56 -11.96 22.95
CA PRO A 385 14.21 -10.85 23.81
C PRO A 385 13.46 -11.34 25.06
N ARG A 386 13.68 -10.66 26.18
CA ARG A 386 12.90 -10.89 27.40
C ARG A 386 11.45 -10.52 27.10
N GLY A 387 10.51 -11.42 27.40
CA GLY A 387 9.09 -11.13 27.20
C GLY A 387 8.63 -10.02 28.12
N ASP A 388 7.83 -9.10 27.57
CA ASP A 388 6.96 -8.20 28.33
C ASP A 388 5.67 -8.92 28.74
#